data_AF-A0A0B1T7I6-F1
#
_entry.id   AF-A0A0B1T7I6-F1
#
_cell.length_a   1.000
_cell.length_b   1.000
_cell.length_c   1.000
_cell.angle_alpha   90.00
_cell.angle_beta   90.00
_cell.angle_gamma   90.00
#
_symmetry.space_group_name_H-M   'P 1'
#
loop_
_entity.id
_entity.type
_entity.pdbx_description
1 polymer ?
#
loop_
_entity_poly.entity_id
_entity_poly.type
_entity_poly.pdbx_seq_one_letter_code
_entity_poly.pdbx_strand_id
1 'polypeptide(L)'
;MGWGVKKITFVDNSSVSYSNPVRQSLSEFEDARESRGKAETAAAALRRIYPSIDSEAVRLTVPMPGHTLSSSEEAAVERDVALVDDLVASHDVVFLALDSREARWLPTVLATKHGKIAFSVALGFDNYVVIRHGVRDVNMDRPSTSGALPVKEGTVIPYSELACYFCSDVTAPGNSTADRTLDQQCTVSRPGLSMIASGIAVELLSSVLQYSNPLEAPANIGEPDDSSSLLGATPHQVRGFLSRFSQMTPCVRRFEKCVACGNIVIDEYTNRKAEFVIEVMNSPSYLEKLTGLDQLQASIDNVHIEFSDDSDSVMSL
;
A
#
# COMPACT_ATOMS: atom_id res chain seq x y z
N MET A 1 -16.84 -10.44 -3.62
CA MET A 1 -17.96 -11.33 -3.97
C MET A 1 -19.14 -10.59 -4.60
N GLY A 2 -19.68 -9.52 -3.99
CA GLY A 2 -20.86 -8.81 -4.52
C GLY A 2 -20.74 -8.36 -5.98
N TRP A 3 -19.55 -7.91 -6.39
CA TRP A 3 -19.21 -7.56 -7.78
C TRP A 3 -19.00 -8.76 -8.73
N GLY A 4 -19.22 -9.99 -8.27
CA GLY A 4 -19.11 -11.20 -9.12
C GLY A 4 -17.70 -11.80 -9.24
N VAL A 5 -16.71 -11.28 -8.52
CA VAL A 5 -15.34 -11.87 -8.43
C VAL A 5 -15.41 -13.36 -8.10
N LYS A 6 -14.73 -14.18 -8.90
CA LYS A 6 -14.82 -15.65 -8.84
C LYS A 6 -13.65 -16.33 -8.13
N LYS A 7 -12.45 -15.74 -8.14
CA LYS A 7 -11.25 -16.27 -7.47
C LYS A 7 -10.76 -15.32 -6.39
N ILE A 8 -10.57 -15.81 -5.17
CA ILE A 8 -10.01 -15.06 -4.03
C ILE A 8 -9.07 -15.96 -3.23
N THR A 9 -7.79 -15.58 -3.17
CA THR A 9 -6.77 -16.26 -2.36
C THR A 9 -6.40 -15.42 -1.15
N PHE A 10 -6.50 -16.00 0.04
CA PHE A 10 -6.11 -15.35 1.30
C PHE A 10 -4.68 -15.75 1.69
N VAL A 11 -3.90 -14.79 2.18
CA VAL A 11 -2.54 -15.00 2.68
C VAL A 11 -2.45 -14.44 4.09
N ASP A 12 -2.30 -15.31 5.10
CA ASP A 12 -2.17 -14.93 6.51
C ASP A 12 -1.53 -16.09 7.29
N ASN A 13 -0.56 -15.83 8.18
CA ASN A 13 0.07 -16.86 9.01
C ASN A 13 -0.55 -17.04 10.41
N SER A 14 -1.43 -16.13 10.81
CA SER A 14 -1.97 -16.07 12.15
C SER A 14 -3.21 -16.95 12.34
N SER A 15 -3.51 -17.26 13.60
CA SER A 15 -4.73 -17.94 14.00
C SER A 15 -5.82 -16.95 14.44
N VAL A 16 -7.08 -17.37 14.33
CA VAL A 16 -8.23 -16.64 14.86
C VAL A 16 -8.14 -16.61 16.40
N SER A 17 -8.23 -15.41 16.97
CA SER A 17 -8.27 -15.17 18.42
C SER A 17 -9.67 -14.78 18.88
N TYR A 18 -9.97 -14.87 20.18
CA TYR A 18 -11.29 -14.58 20.74
C TYR A 18 -11.81 -13.16 20.46
N SER A 19 -10.91 -12.19 20.23
CA SER A 19 -11.29 -10.81 19.91
C SER A 19 -11.60 -10.58 18.42
N ASN A 20 -11.29 -11.55 17.55
CA ASN A 20 -11.43 -11.40 16.11
C ASN A 20 -12.87 -11.50 15.59
N PRO A 21 -13.73 -12.45 16.01
CA PRO A 21 -15.06 -12.63 15.42
C PRO A 21 -15.96 -11.40 15.42
N VAL A 22 -15.78 -10.50 16.41
CA VAL A 22 -16.56 -9.25 16.50
C VAL A 22 -16.05 -8.12 15.59
N ARG A 23 -14.91 -8.32 14.90
CA ARG A 23 -14.27 -7.34 14.00
C ARG A 23 -13.93 -7.91 12.61
N GLN A 24 -13.78 -9.23 12.50
CA GLN A 24 -13.41 -9.96 11.29
C GLN A 24 -14.58 -10.83 10.85
N SER A 25 -15.34 -10.33 9.88
CA SER A 25 -16.66 -10.84 9.48
C SER A 25 -16.69 -12.24 8.85
N LEU A 26 -15.53 -12.87 8.67
CA LEU A 26 -15.39 -14.23 8.12
C LEU A 26 -15.00 -15.27 9.18
N SER A 27 -14.90 -14.88 10.45
CA SER A 27 -14.54 -15.76 11.56
C SER A 27 -15.65 -15.80 12.63
N GLU A 28 -15.86 -16.97 13.22
CA GLU A 28 -16.86 -17.19 14.26
C GLU A 28 -16.18 -17.55 15.59
N PHE A 29 -16.95 -17.55 16.70
CA PHE A 29 -16.43 -17.90 18.03
C PHE A 29 -15.78 -19.29 18.05
N GLU A 30 -16.34 -20.24 17.30
CA GLU A 30 -15.81 -21.60 17.20
C GLU A 30 -14.41 -21.63 16.59
N ASP A 31 -14.17 -20.82 15.55
CA ASP A 31 -12.86 -20.75 14.90
C ASP A 31 -11.78 -20.23 15.86
N ALA A 32 -12.15 -19.29 16.75
CA ALA A 32 -11.28 -18.81 17.82
C ALA A 32 -11.03 -19.89 18.89
N ARG A 33 -12.07 -20.62 19.29
CA ARG A 33 -11.97 -21.71 20.29
C ARG A 33 -11.02 -22.82 19.82
N GLU A 34 -11.06 -23.15 18.53
CA GLU A 34 -10.19 -24.16 17.93
C GLU A 34 -8.84 -23.60 17.43
N SER A 35 -8.59 -22.29 17.59
CA SER A 35 -7.36 -21.62 17.11
C SER A 35 -7.07 -21.87 15.61
N ARG A 36 -8.11 -21.93 14.79
CA ARG A 36 -8.00 -22.16 13.33
C ARG A 36 -7.19 -21.05 12.66
N GLY A 37 -6.51 -21.38 11.57
CA GLY A 37 -5.78 -20.40 10.77
C GLY A 37 -6.74 -19.38 10.11
N LYS A 38 -6.36 -18.10 10.08
CA LYS A 38 -7.22 -17.03 9.58
C LYS A 38 -7.50 -17.16 8.09
N ALA A 39 -6.47 -17.44 7.27
CA ALA A 39 -6.63 -17.59 5.83
C ALA A 39 -7.58 -18.74 5.49
N GLU A 40 -7.40 -19.89 6.13
CA GLU A 40 -8.22 -21.08 5.93
C GLU A 40 -9.66 -20.85 6.39
N THR A 41 -9.84 -20.17 7.52
CA THR A 41 -11.16 -19.79 8.04
C THR A 41 -11.88 -18.87 7.05
N ALA A 42 -11.20 -17.86 6.53
CA ALA A 42 -11.75 -16.92 5.56
C ALA A 42 -12.17 -17.62 4.25
N ALA A 43 -11.28 -18.47 3.70
CA ALA A 43 -11.57 -19.22 2.48
C ALA A 43 -12.74 -20.21 2.66
N ALA A 44 -12.80 -20.87 3.82
CA ALA A 44 -13.93 -21.73 4.16
C ALA A 44 -15.24 -20.93 4.29
N ALA A 45 -15.21 -19.77 4.93
CA ALA A 45 -16.37 -18.90 5.07
C ALA A 45 -16.90 -18.42 3.71
N LEU A 46 -16.02 -18.03 2.78
CA LEU A 46 -16.44 -17.65 1.43
C LEU A 46 -17.15 -18.79 0.70
N ARG A 47 -16.62 -20.03 0.78
CA ARG A 47 -17.27 -21.21 0.20
C ARG A 47 -18.59 -21.56 0.87
N ARG A 48 -18.75 -21.31 2.17
CA ARG A 48 -20.05 -21.44 2.87
C ARG A 48 -21.09 -20.43 2.33
N ILE A 49 -20.65 -19.19 2.07
CA ILE A 49 -21.53 -18.11 1.59
C ILE A 49 -21.90 -18.29 0.12
N TYR A 50 -20.93 -18.61 -0.74
CA TYR A 50 -21.12 -18.80 -2.18
C TYR A 50 -20.30 -20.02 -2.67
N PRO A 51 -20.89 -21.22 -2.72
CA PRO A 51 -20.17 -22.47 -2.99
C PRO A 51 -19.41 -22.54 -4.31
N SER A 52 -19.79 -21.74 -5.30
CA SER A 52 -19.13 -21.70 -6.61
C SER A 52 -17.91 -20.76 -6.67
N ILE A 53 -17.53 -20.13 -5.56
CA ILE A 53 -16.30 -19.34 -5.50
C ILE A 53 -15.08 -20.26 -5.51
N ASP A 54 -14.07 -19.92 -6.31
CA ASP A 54 -12.74 -20.45 -6.17
C ASP A 54 -12.04 -19.67 -5.03
N SER A 55 -11.96 -20.27 -3.85
CA SER A 55 -11.31 -19.62 -2.70
C SER A 55 -10.25 -20.50 -2.08
N GLU A 56 -9.03 -19.97 -2.06
CA GLU A 56 -7.81 -20.63 -1.61
C GLU A 56 -7.25 -19.89 -0.39
N ALA A 57 -6.44 -20.61 0.39
CA ALA A 57 -5.78 -20.08 1.57
C ALA A 57 -4.32 -20.52 1.58
N VAL A 58 -3.43 -19.58 1.86
CA VAL A 58 -1.99 -19.81 1.99
C VAL A 58 -1.54 -19.30 3.34
N ARG A 59 -1.00 -20.21 4.14
CA ARG A 59 -0.44 -19.88 5.45
C ARG A 59 1.03 -19.49 5.29
N LEU A 60 1.29 -18.18 5.32
CA LEU A 60 2.58 -17.61 4.91
C LEU A 60 2.85 -16.31 5.67
N THR A 61 4.05 -16.18 6.23
CA THR A 61 4.53 -14.89 6.75
C THR A 61 5.15 -14.11 5.59
N VAL A 62 4.68 -12.90 5.35
CA VAL A 62 5.34 -12.00 4.40
C VAL A 62 6.64 -11.48 5.03
N PRO A 63 7.81 -11.69 4.40
CA PRO A 63 9.08 -11.15 4.89
C PRO A 63 9.07 -9.62 4.99
N MET A 64 9.57 -9.08 6.11
CA MET A 64 9.46 -7.64 6.44
C MET A 64 10.84 -7.01 6.66
N PRO A 65 11.13 -5.83 6.09
CA PRO A 65 12.35 -5.08 6.39
C PRO A 65 12.58 -4.88 7.89
N GLY A 66 13.84 -4.99 8.34
CA GLY A 66 14.23 -4.80 9.74
C GLY A 66 13.97 -5.97 10.69
N HIS A 67 13.35 -7.07 10.23
CA HIS A 67 13.21 -8.29 11.01
C HIS A 67 14.43 -9.19 10.78
N THR A 68 15.43 -9.09 11.66
CA THR A 68 16.68 -9.86 11.55
C THR A 68 16.43 -11.37 11.61
N LEU A 69 17.04 -12.10 10.68
CA LEU A 69 16.93 -13.55 10.58
C LEU A 69 18.13 -14.25 11.21
N SER A 70 17.91 -15.44 11.77
CA SER A 70 18.99 -16.38 12.04
C SER A 70 19.34 -17.18 10.78
N SER A 71 20.57 -17.68 10.68
CA SER A 71 20.99 -18.48 9.52
C SER A 71 20.16 -19.75 9.30
N SER A 72 19.50 -20.27 10.34
CA SER A 72 18.56 -21.40 10.22
C SER A 72 17.25 -21.05 9.51
N GLU A 73 16.89 -19.77 9.41
CA GLU A 73 15.61 -19.31 8.86
C GLU A 73 15.72 -18.91 7.38
N GLU A 74 16.93 -18.65 6.87
CA GLU A 74 17.15 -18.16 5.50
C GLU A 74 16.51 -19.05 4.44
N ALA A 75 16.67 -20.37 4.54
CA ALA A 75 16.08 -21.31 3.58
C ALA A 75 14.54 -21.35 3.64
N ALA A 76 13.93 -21.01 4.79
CA ALA A 76 12.49 -20.88 4.89
C ALA A 76 12.02 -19.56 4.24
N VAL A 77 12.71 -18.46 4.53
CA VAL A 77 12.43 -17.15 3.93
C VAL A 77 12.60 -17.17 2.42
N GLU A 78 13.59 -17.86 1.88
CA GLU A 78 13.76 -18.02 0.43
C GLU A 78 12.52 -18.67 -0.23
N ARG A 79 11.99 -19.74 0.39
CA ARG A 79 10.77 -20.39 -0.07
C ARG A 79 9.55 -19.46 0.04
N ASP A 80 9.46 -18.74 1.15
CA ASP A 80 8.36 -17.81 1.40
C ASP A 80 8.38 -16.64 0.40
N VAL A 81 9.55 -16.07 0.11
CA VAL A 81 9.73 -15.03 -0.91
C VAL A 81 9.29 -15.54 -2.28
N ALA A 82 9.71 -16.74 -2.68
CA ALA A 82 9.32 -17.34 -3.95
C ALA A 82 7.80 -17.55 -4.02
N LEU A 83 7.18 -18.02 -2.93
CA LEU A 83 5.74 -18.22 -2.88
C LEU A 83 4.96 -16.90 -2.96
N VAL A 84 5.39 -15.83 -2.30
CA VAL A 84 4.76 -14.50 -2.46
C VAL A 84 4.92 -13.99 -3.90
N ASP A 85 6.11 -14.16 -4.51
CA ASP A 85 6.39 -13.79 -5.90
C ASP A 85 5.40 -14.48 -6.86
N ASP A 86 5.25 -15.80 -6.74
CA ASP A 86 4.33 -16.61 -7.56
C ASP A 86 2.85 -16.24 -7.34
N LEU A 87 2.44 -15.98 -6.10
CA LEU A 87 1.08 -15.56 -5.78
C LEU A 87 0.76 -14.20 -6.41
N VAL A 88 1.67 -13.22 -6.32
CA VAL A 88 1.47 -11.92 -6.96
C VAL A 88 1.48 -12.05 -8.49
N ALA A 89 2.38 -12.86 -9.05
CA ALA A 89 2.46 -13.08 -10.50
C ALA A 89 1.18 -13.73 -11.07
N SER A 90 0.58 -14.66 -10.34
CA SER A 90 -0.59 -15.45 -10.77
C SER A 90 -1.94 -14.73 -10.61
N HIS A 91 -2.01 -13.64 -9.84
CA HIS A 91 -3.24 -12.89 -9.62
C HIS A 91 -3.24 -11.56 -10.41
N ASP A 92 -4.43 -11.05 -10.73
CA ASP A 92 -4.56 -9.78 -11.47
C ASP A 92 -4.53 -8.54 -10.55
N VAL A 93 -5.06 -8.70 -9.32
CA VAL A 93 -5.22 -7.65 -8.32
C VAL A 93 -4.70 -8.10 -6.97
N VAL A 94 -3.92 -7.26 -6.30
CA VAL A 94 -3.38 -7.50 -4.96
C VAL A 94 -3.92 -6.45 -3.99
N PHE A 95 -4.61 -6.90 -2.94
CA PHE A 95 -4.99 -6.03 -1.81
C PHE A 95 -4.00 -6.21 -0.65
N LEU A 96 -3.27 -5.15 -0.32
CA LEU A 96 -2.31 -5.09 0.77
C LEU A 96 -3.02 -4.61 2.04
N ALA A 97 -3.84 -5.49 2.62
CA ALA A 97 -4.56 -5.27 3.88
C ALA A 97 -3.76 -5.85 5.07
N LEU A 98 -2.50 -5.42 5.19
CA LEU A 98 -1.55 -5.89 6.19
C LEU A 98 -1.58 -4.96 7.42
N ASP A 99 -1.04 -5.43 8.55
CA ASP A 99 -1.13 -4.75 9.84
C ASP A 99 0.04 -3.82 10.15
N SER A 100 1.10 -3.85 9.33
CA SER A 100 2.26 -2.99 9.45
C SER A 100 2.68 -2.40 8.11
N ARG A 101 3.40 -1.28 8.18
CA ARG A 101 4.03 -0.64 7.03
C ARG A 101 5.05 -1.58 6.37
N GLU A 102 5.87 -2.22 7.18
CA GLU A 102 6.99 -3.07 6.75
C GLU A 102 6.48 -4.30 5.97
N ALA A 103 5.36 -4.90 6.41
CA ALA A 103 4.73 -6.02 5.71
C ALA A 103 4.30 -5.68 4.28
N ARG A 104 3.95 -4.42 4.00
CA ARG A 104 3.53 -3.98 2.66
C ARG A 104 4.69 -3.83 1.68
N TRP A 105 5.93 -3.86 2.14
CA TRP A 105 7.10 -3.59 1.30
C TRP A 105 7.25 -4.61 0.18
N LEU A 106 7.42 -5.89 0.51
CA LEU A 106 7.66 -6.94 -0.49
C LEU A 106 6.49 -7.07 -1.49
N PRO A 107 5.22 -7.11 -1.07
CA PRO A 107 4.10 -7.13 -2.02
C PRO A 107 4.05 -5.89 -2.92
N THR A 108 4.49 -4.72 -2.45
CA THR A 108 4.57 -3.50 -3.29
C THR A 108 5.66 -3.63 -4.36
N VAL A 109 6.83 -4.14 -3.99
CA VAL A 109 7.94 -4.42 -4.92
C VAL A 109 7.47 -5.40 -5.99
N LEU A 110 6.87 -6.52 -5.58
CA LEU A 110 6.40 -7.57 -6.48
C LEU A 110 5.28 -7.12 -7.40
N ALA A 111 4.30 -6.37 -6.90
CA ALA A 111 3.24 -5.82 -7.75
C ALA A 111 3.80 -4.87 -8.80
N THR A 112 4.82 -4.08 -8.43
CA THR A 112 5.50 -3.18 -9.37
C THR A 112 6.28 -3.96 -10.43
N LYS A 113 7.07 -4.96 -10.01
CA LYS A 113 7.83 -5.85 -10.89
C LYS A 113 6.95 -6.53 -11.94
N HIS A 114 5.78 -7.02 -11.51
CA HIS A 114 4.88 -7.83 -12.35
C HIS A 114 3.81 -7.04 -13.09
N GLY A 115 3.76 -5.71 -12.98
CA GLY A 115 2.71 -4.95 -13.65
C GLY A 115 1.31 -5.16 -13.05
N LYS A 116 1.19 -5.50 -11.76
CA LYS A 116 -0.09 -5.89 -11.15
C LYS A 116 -0.83 -4.71 -10.51
N ILE A 117 -2.15 -4.72 -10.61
CA ILE A 117 -2.99 -3.75 -9.93
C ILE A 117 -2.86 -3.99 -8.42
N ALA A 118 -2.40 -2.99 -7.66
CA ALA A 118 -2.23 -3.11 -6.22
C ALA A 118 -2.93 -2.00 -5.46
N PHE A 119 -3.55 -2.36 -4.33
CA PHE A 119 -4.21 -1.44 -3.42
C PHE A 119 -3.67 -1.62 -2.01
N SER A 120 -3.12 -0.56 -1.41
CA SER A 120 -2.88 -0.54 0.03
C SER A 120 -4.11 -0.04 0.76
N VAL A 121 -4.55 -0.83 1.75
CA VAL A 121 -5.63 -0.46 2.66
C VAL A 121 -5.04 -0.43 4.06
N ALA A 122 -5.05 0.75 4.68
CA ALA A 122 -4.47 0.98 5.99
C ALA A 122 -5.48 1.68 6.90
N LEU A 123 -5.46 1.29 8.17
CA LEU A 123 -6.37 1.80 9.20
C LEU A 123 -5.54 2.43 10.33
N GLY A 124 -6.00 3.58 10.80
CA GLY A 124 -5.58 4.17 12.06
C GLY A 124 -6.65 3.99 13.13
N PHE A 125 -6.57 4.78 14.20
CA PHE A 125 -7.58 4.76 15.25
C PHE A 125 -8.96 5.28 14.76
N ASP A 126 -8.98 6.46 14.14
CA ASP A 126 -10.19 7.16 13.69
C ASP A 126 -10.16 7.55 12.20
N ASN A 127 -9.15 7.09 11.46
CA ASN A 127 -8.92 7.41 10.06
C ASN A 127 -8.53 6.16 9.25
N TYR A 128 -8.62 6.26 7.92
CA TYR A 128 -8.19 5.21 7.00
C TYR A 128 -7.56 5.82 5.75
N VAL A 129 -6.79 5.01 5.03
CA VAL A 129 -6.36 5.31 3.68
C VAL A 129 -6.52 4.10 2.76
N VAL A 130 -6.96 4.37 1.54
CA VAL A 130 -6.91 3.44 0.40
C VAL A 130 -6.05 4.08 -0.67
N ILE A 131 -5.01 3.41 -1.13
CA ILE A 131 -4.08 3.90 -2.17
C ILE A 131 -4.02 2.86 -3.28
N ARG A 132 -4.32 3.24 -4.53
CA ARG A 132 -3.99 2.40 -5.69
C ARG A 132 -2.59 2.72 -6.18
N HIS A 133 -1.76 1.71 -6.33
CA HIS A 133 -0.35 1.91 -6.67
C HIS A 133 -0.20 2.12 -8.17
N GLY A 134 0.57 3.14 -8.56
CA GLY A 134 1.01 3.26 -9.95
C GLY A 134 2.06 2.22 -10.27
N VAL A 135 1.93 1.57 -11.43
CA VAL A 135 2.87 0.57 -11.92
C VAL A 135 3.31 0.91 -13.33
N ARG A 136 4.60 0.76 -13.62
CA ARG A 136 5.16 0.95 -14.96
C ARG A 136 5.26 -0.38 -15.66
N ASP A 137 4.88 -0.42 -16.93
CA ASP A 137 5.28 -1.51 -17.79
C ASP A 137 6.79 -1.39 -18.05
N VAL A 138 7.54 -2.40 -17.62
CA VAL A 138 8.99 -2.47 -17.72
C VAL A 138 9.45 -2.43 -19.19
N ASN A 139 8.57 -2.79 -20.13
CA ASN A 139 8.86 -2.78 -21.57
C ASN A 139 8.56 -1.45 -22.25
N MET A 140 7.87 -0.53 -21.58
CA MET A 140 7.59 0.81 -22.09
C MET A 140 8.64 1.77 -21.55
N ASP A 141 9.70 1.93 -22.34
CA ASP A 141 10.82 2.84 -22.09
C ASP A 141 10.34 4.30 -22.25
N ARG A 142 9.49 4.76 -21.32
CA ARG A 142 9.07 6.16 -21.23
C ARG A 142 9.95 6.86 -20.21
N PRO A 143 10.70 7.91 -20.62
CA PRO A 143 11.49 8.68 -19.68
C PRO A 143 10.58 9.25 -18.59
N SER A 144 10.96 9.05 -17.33
CA SER A 144 10.30 9.67 -16.19
C SER A 144 10.26 11.18 -16.42
N THR A 145 9.07 11.77 -16.49
CA THR A 145 8.94 13.24 -16.39
C THR A 145 9.04 13.69 -14.93
N SER A 146 9.86 13.01 -14.12
CA SER A 146 10.00 13.21 -12.67
C SER A 146 10.67 14.53 -12.30
N GLY A 147 11.13 15.32 -13.28
CA GLY A 147 11.65 16.66 -13.08
C GLY A 147 10.80 17.75 -13.72
N ALA A 148 10.40 18.74 -12.91
CA ALA A 148 10.22 20.14 -13.31
C ALA A 148 8.88 20.65 -13.89
N LEU A 149 7.74 19.96 -13.75
CA LEU A 149 6.44 20.63 -13.96
C LEU A 149 5.73 20.90 -12.62
N PRO A 150 5.35 22.17 -12.33
CA PRO A 150 4.58 22.50 -11.14
C PRO A 150 3.27 21.71 -11.16
N VAL A 151 3.08 20.89 -10.15
CA VAL A 151 1.84 20.16 -9.88
C VAL A 151 0.78 21.21 -9.56
N LYS A 152 -0.08 21.52 -10.52
CA LYS A 152 -1.23 22.41 -10.35
C LYS A 152 -2.52 21.61 -10.23
N GLU A 153 -3.51 22.20 -9.58
CA GLU A 153 -4.86 21.68 -9.61
C GLU A 153 -5.35 21.48 -11.06
N GLY A 154 -6.03 20.38 -11.32
CA GLY A 154 -6.42 19.93 -12.67
C GLY A 154 -5.34 19.16 -13.43
N THR A 155 -4.16 18.94 -12.86
CA THR A 155 -3.14 18.09 -13.51
C THR A 155 -3.56 16.63 -13.47
N VAL A 156 -3.66 16.02 -14.64
CA VAL A 156 -3.90 14.57 -14.81
C VAL A 156 -2.57 13.81 -14.65
N ILE A 157 -2.52 12.87 -13.72
CA ILE A 157 -1.39 11.98 -13.50
C ILE A 157 -1.69 10.62 -14.12
N PRO A 158 -0.88 10.16 -15.09
CA PRO A 158 -1.00 8.81 -15.64
C PRO A 158 -0.87 7.75 -14.56
N TYR A 159 -1.56 6.61 -14.72
CA TYR A 159 -1.48 5.47 -13.79
C TYR A 159 -0.03 5.09 -13.44
N SER A 160 0.84 5.05 -14.45
CA SER A 160 2.25 4.68 -14.30
C SER A 160 3.08 5.62 -13.43
N GLU A 161 2.60 6.86 -13.25
CA GLU A 161 3.24 7.90 -12.46
C GLU A 161 2.55 8.10 -11.11
N LEU A 162 1.59 7.27 -10.72
CA LEU A 162 1.00 7.32 -9.39
C LEU A 162 1.98 6.78 -8.34
N ALA A 163 2.02 7.46 -7.20
CA ALA A 163 2.78 7.01 -6.05
C ALA A 163 2.28 5.66 -5.51
N CYS A 164 3.20 4.83 -5.01
CA CYS A 164 2.80 3.72 -4.14
C CYS A 164 2.64 4.22 -2.68
N TYR A 165 2.31 3.30 -1.77
CA TYR A 165 2.27 3.57 -0.33
C TYR A 165 3.53 4.30 0.18
N PHE A 166 4.72 3.74 -0.08
CA PHE A 166 6.02 4.27 0.36
C PHE A 166 6.46 5.59 -0.31
N CYS A 167 5.88 5.97 -1.46
CA CYS A 167 6.14 7.27 -2.07
C CYS A 167 5.46 8.40 -1.28
N SER A 168 4.32 8.10 -0.65
CA SER A 168 3.50 9.09 0.04
C SER A 168 4.11 9.56 1.36
N ASP A 169 4.92 8.70 2.02
CA ASP A 169 5.61 9.04 3.27
C ASP A 169 6.67 10.13 3.11
N VAL A 170 7.37 10.17 1.97
CA VAL A 170 8.45 11.13 1.70
C VAL A 170 7.90 12.47 1.20
N THR A 171 6.68 12.47 0.66
CA THR A 171 6.11 13.59 -0.10
C THR A 171 4.97 14.31 0.61
N ALA A 172 4.42 13.77 1.71
CA ALA A 172 3.35 14.40 2.47
C ALA A 172 3.88 15.61 3.28
N PRO A 173 3.52 16.86 2.92
CA PRO A 173 3.76 18.01 3.76
C PRO A 173 2.65 18.05 4.81
N GLY A 174 2.90 17.45 5.97
CA GLY A 174 1.91 17.34 7.04
C GLY A 174 2.54 16.91 8.36
N ASN A 175 1.87 17.23 9.47
CA ASN A 175 2.34 17.00 10.83
C ASN A 175 2.42 15.48 11.12
N SER A 176 3.56 14.88 10.77
CA SER A 176 3.84 13.43 10.72
C SER A 176 3.62 12.68 12.03
N THR A 177 3.51 13.40 13.15
CA THR A 177 3.30 12.84 14.48
C THR A 177 1.88 12.28 14.69
N ALA A 178 0.86 12.82 14.03
CA ALA A 178 -0.53 12.32 14.13
C ALA A 178 -0.79 11.16 13.14
N ASP A 179 -0.21 11.24 11.95
CA ASP A 179 -0.31 10.20 10.90
C ASP A 179 0.47 8.93 11.25
N ARG A 180 1.40 8.97 12.23
CA ARG A 180 2.10 7.77 12.76
C ARG A 180 1.16 6.72 13.37
N THR A 181 -0.07 7.08 13.72
CA THR A 181 -1.06 6.10 14.23
C THR A 181 -1.64 5.21 13.14
N LEU A 182 -1.50 5.61 11.87
CA LEU A 182 -1.86 4.79 10.73
C LEU A 182 -0.90 3.60 10.66
N ASP A 183 -1.43 2.37 10.56
CA ASP A 183 -0.67 1.11 10.66
C ASP A 183 -0.03 0.80 12.02
N GLN A 184 -0.32 1.58 13.06
CA GLN A 184 0.08 1.24 14.42
C GLN A 184 -1.16 0.86 15.22
N GLN A 185 -1.22 -0.42 15.64
CA GLN A 185 -2.26 -0.96 16.54
C GLN A 185 -3.67 -1.12 15.91
N CYS A 186 -3.77 -1.92 14.84
CA CYS A 186 -5.03 -2.25 14.14
C CYS A 186 -6.19 -2.74 15.06
N THR A 187 -5.89 -3.29 16.24
CA THR A 187 -6.90 -3.78 17.21
C THR A 187 -7.67 -2.68 17.95
N VAL A 188 -7.19 -1.44 17.94
CA VAL A 188 -7.80 -0.30 18.66
C VAL A 188 -8.59 0.62 17.70
N SER A 189 -8.74 0.26 16.42
CA SER A 189 -9.51 1.04 15.46
C SER A 189 -11.03 1.09 15.80
N ARG A 190 -11.66 2.23 15.49
CA ARG A 190 -13.12 2.37 15.54
C ARG A 190 -13.77 1.34 14.59
N PRO A 191 -14.70 0.47 15.04
CA PRO A 191 -15.16 -0.69 14.27
C PRO A 191 -15.68 -0.39 12.85
N GLY A 192 -16.31 0.77 12.64
CA GLY A 192 -16.85 1.17 11.34
C GLY A 192 -15.79 1.44 10.26
N LEU A 193 -14.54 1.72 10.64
CA LEU A 193 -13.46 2.04 9.68
C LEU A 193 -13.19 0.91 8.70
N SER A 194 -13.08 -0.33 9.20
CA SER A 194 -12.76 -1.49 8.38
C SER A 194 -13.78 -1.70 7.26
N MET A 195 -15.07 -1.53 7.56
CA MET A 195 -16.16 -1.65 6.59
C MET A 195 -16.11 -0.53 5.54
N ILE A 196 -15.88 0.72 5.96
CA ILE A 196 -15.80 1.87 5.05
C ILE A 196 -14.58 1.73 4.12
N ALA A 197 -13.41 1.47 4.67
CA ALA A 197 -12.17 1.33 3.90
C ALA A 197 -12.23 0.15 2.92
N SER A 198 -12.78 -0.99 3.36
CA SER A 198 -12.96 -2.17 2.50
C SER A 198 -13.95 -1.89 1.36
N GLY A 199 -15.06 -1.20 1.65
CA GLY A 199 -16.02 -0.80 0.63
C GLY A 199 -15.37 0.12 -0.42
N ILE A 200 -14.68 1.16 0.03
CA ILE A 200 -13.98 2.10 -0.86
C ILE A 200 -12.94 1.40 -1.72
N ALA A 201 -12.15 0.48 -1.15
CA ALA A 201 -11.13 -0.25 -1.89
C ALA A 201 -11.74 -1.10 -3.02
N VAL A 202 -12.87 -1.76 -2.76
CA VAL A 202 -13.56 -2.60 -3.75
C VAL A 202 -14.31 -1.76 -4.80
N GLU A 203 -14.93 -0.64 -4.42
CA GLU A 203 -15.56 0.28 -5.36
C GLU A 203 -14.53 0.94 -6.27
N LEU A 204 -13.39 1.38 -5.71
CA LEU A 204 -12.32 1.99 -6.49
C LEU A 204 -11.72 1.00 -7.50
N LEU A 205 -11.54 -0.28 -7.12
CA LEU A 205 -11.18 -1.33 -8.07
C LEU A 205 -12.21 -1.43 -9.19
N SER A 206 -13.50 -1.46 -8.85
CA SER A 206 -14.59 -1.64 -9.82
C SER A 206 -14.63 -0.49 -10.84
N SER A 207 -14.41 0.75 -10.41
CA SER A 207 -14.29 1.93 -11.29
C SER A 207 -13.06 1.85 -12.19
N VAL A 208 -11.90 1.45 -11.66
CA VAL A 208 -10.66 1.29 -12.44
C VAL A 208 -10.80 0.20 -13.52
N LEU A 209 -11.51 -0.90 -13.22
CA LEU A 209 -11.74 -1.99 -14.16
C LEU A 209 -12.69 -1.64 -15.32
N GLN A 210 -13.34 -0.47 -15.31
CA GLN A 210 -14.16 0.00 -16.44
C GLN A 210 -13.31 0.48 -17.63
N TYR A 211 -12.03 0.79 -17.41
CA TYR A 211 -11.10 1.15 -18.48
C TYR A 211 -10.78 -0.08 -19.34
N SER A 212 -10.61 0.12 -20.65
CA SER A 212 -10.19 -0.94 -21.58
C SER A 212 -8.86 -1.56 -21.16
N ASN A 213 -7.93 -0.73 -20.68
CA ASN A 213 -6.73 -1.13 -19.96
C ASN A 213 -6.74 -0.50 -18.55
N PRO A 214 -7.00 -1.27 -17.49
CA PRO A 214 -7.01 -0.76 -16.11
C PRO A 214 -5.70 -0.09 -15.67
N LEU A 215 -4.56 -0.48 -16.25
CA LEU A 215 -3.24 0.10 -15.99
C LEU A 215 -3.01 1.44 -16.68
N GLU A 216 -4.03 1.99 -17.36
CA GLU A 216 -4.00 3.32 -17.95
C GLU A 216 -4.95 4.30 -17.22
N ALA A 217 -5.71 3.85 -16.21
CA ALA A 217 -6.68 4.67 -15.49
C ALA A 217 -5.99 5.83 -14.72
N PRO A 218 -6.10 7.10 -15.18
CA PRO A 218 -5.40 8.22 -14.58
C PRO A 218 -6.06 8.68 -13.28
N ALA A 219 -5.38 9.55 -12.54
CA ALA A 219 -5.96 10.30 -11.42
C ALA A 219 -5.69 11.79 -11.58
N ASN A 220 -6.59 12.63 -11.08
CA ASN A 220 -6.45 14.08 -11.13
C ASN A 220 -5.94 14.62 -9.80
N ILE A 221 -5.10 15.65 -9.86
CA ILE A 221 -4.77 16.48 -8.70
C ILE A 221 -5.87 17.52 -8.52
N GLY A 222 -6.48 17.53 -7.33
CA GLY A 222 -7.64 18.39 -7.02
C GLY A 222 -8.92 17.58 -6.97
N GLU A 223 -10.01 18.19 -7.44
CA GLU A 223 -11.32 17.55 -7.51
C GLU A 223 -11.31 16.30 -8.41
N PRO A 224 -11.84 15.16 -7.95
CA PRO A 224 -12.03 13.98 -8.78
C PRO A 224 -12.92 14.26 -9.98
N ASP A 225 -12.60 13.65 -11.12
CA ASP A 225 -13.46 13.70 -12.30
C ASP A 225 -14.47 12.55 -12.27
N ASP A 226 -15.72 12.86 -11.91
CA ASP A 226 -16.81 11.89 -11.83
C ASP A 226 -17.23 11.31 -13.19
N SER A 227 -16.66 11.79 -14.30
CA SER A 227 -16.85 11.22 -15.63
C SER A 227 -15.73 10.27 -16.08
N SER A 228 -14.73 10.02 -15.21
CA SER A 228 -13.58 9.16 -15.51
C SER A 228 -13.98 7.74 -15.95
N SER A 229 -15.03 7.18 -15.34
CA SER A 229 -15.54 5.85 -15.65
C SER A 229 -17.07 5.82 -15.58
N LEU A 230 -17.68 4.73 -16.05
CA LEU A 230 -19.11 4.48 -15.89
C LEU A 230 -19.58 4.45 -14.43
N LEU A 231 -18.67 4.17 -13.50
CA LEU A 231 -18.93 4.10 -12.06
C LEU A 231 -18.45 5.35 -11.30
N GLY A 232 -18.03 6.40 -12.02
CA GLY A 232 -17.55 7.64 -11.42
C GLY A 232 -16.02 7.81 -11.47
N ALA A 233 -15.48 8.55 -10.50
CA ALA A 233 -14.07 8.89 -10.46
C ALA A 233 -13.15 7.71 -10.11
N THR A 234 -11.88 7.81 -10.55
CA THR A 234 -10.79 6.88 -10.22
C THR A 234 -9.66 7.58 -9.45
N PRO A 235 -9.91 8.11 -8.23
CA PRO A 235 -8.91 8.83 -7.46
C PRO A 235 -7.68 7.96 -7.17
N HIS A 236 -6.54 8.61 -6.92
CA HIS A 236 -5.30 7.94 -6.55
C HIS A 236 -5.35 7.41 -5.11
N GLN A 237 -5.68 8.30 -4.17
CA GLN A 237 -5.86 7.95 -2.76
C GLN A 237 -7.25 8.35 -2.33
N VAL A 238 -7.76 7.66 -1.31
CA VAL A 238 -8.94 8.06 -0.56
C VAL A 238 -8.56 8.03 0.91
N ARG A 239 -8.60 9.18 1.58
CA ARG A 239 -8.34 9.33 3.01
C ARG A 239 -9.61 9.79 3.71
N GLY A 240 -10.03 9.08 4.74
CA GLY A 240 -11.21 9.45 5.51
C GLY A 240 -10.93 9.61 6.99
N PHE A 241 -11.65 10.53 7.62
CA PHE A 241 -11.50 10.90 9.03
C PHE A 241 -12.87 10.84 9.73
N LEU A 242 -13.07 9.87 10.62
CA LEU A 242 -14.37 9.69 11.30
C LEU A 242 -14.62 10.68 12.43
N SER A 243 -13.59 11.37 12.93
CA SER A 243 -13.77 12.47 13.88
C SER A 243 -14.45 13.67 13.22
N ARG A 244 -14.20 13.88 11.93
CA ARG A 244 -14.73 15.00 11.14
C ARG A 244 -15.80 14.59 10.13
N PHE A 245 -16.04 13.29 9.98
CA PHE A 245 -16.92 12.71 8.94
C PHE A 245 -16.60 13.26 7.54
N SER A 246 -15.31 13.38 7.24
CA SER A 246 -14.82 13.94 5.98
C SER A 246 -13.94 12.95 5.23
N GLN A 247 -13.91 13.09 3.91
CA GLN A 247 -13.07 12.33 2.99
C GLN A 247 -12.34 13.28 2.04
N MET A 248 -11.12 12.93 1.66
CA MET A 248 -10.33 13.64 0.66
C MET A 248 -9.62 12.67 -0.27
N THR A 249 -9.27 13.14 -1.47
CA THR A 249 -8.72 12.31 -2.54
C THR A 249 -7.38 12.83 -3.09
N PRO A 250 -6.32 12.88 -2.26
CA PRO A 250 -5.05 13.43 -2.71
C PRO A 250 -4.42 12.59 -3.82
N CYS A 251 -3.82 13.27 -4.79
CA CYS A 251 -3.04 12.65 -5.85
C CYS A 251 -1.57 13.02 -5.69
N VAL A 252 -0.70 12.01 -5.70
CA VAL A 252 0.74 12.15 -5.43
C VAL A 252 1.47 11.44 -6.56
N ARG A 253 2.47 12.12 -7.12
CA ARG A 253 3.30 11.56 -8.17
C ARG A 253 4.32 10.58 -7.57
N ARG A 254 4.62 9.53 -8.30
CA ARG A 254 5.68 8.58 -8.00
C ARG A 254 6.98 9.31 -7.71
N PHE A 255 7.65 8.88 -6.65
CA PHE A 255 8.93 9.39 -6.22
C PHE A 255 10.05 8.50 -6.75
N GLU A 256 11.03 9.09 -7.42
CA GLU A 256 12.10 8.36 -8.11
C GLU A 256 12.99 7.55 -7.15
N LYS A 257 13.30 8.12 -5.98
CA LYS A 257 14.09 7.46 -4.92
C LYS A 257 13.24 6.66 -3.93
N CYS A 258 12.07 6.18 -4.36
CA CYS A 258 11.19 5.39 -3.50
C CYS A 258 11.83 4.04 -3.14
N VAL A 259 11.81 3.70 -1.84
CA VAL A 259 12.33 2.45 -1.27
C VAL A 259 11.54 1.18 -1.65
N ALA A 260 10.47 1.30 -2.44
CA ALA A 260 9.66 0.16 -2.87
C ALA A 260 9.45 0.12 -4.40
N CYS A 261 8.86 1.16 -5.00
CA CYS A 261 8.54 1.17 -6.43
C CYS A 261 9.59 1.86 -7.32
N GLY A 262 10.73 2.28 -6.75
CA GLY A 262 11.83 2.89 -7.50
C GLY A 262 12.55 1.84 -8.36
N ASN A 263 12.99 2.24 -9.56
CA ASN A 263 13.57 1.31 -10.54
C ASN A 263 14.74 0.50 -9.97
N ILE A 264 15.64 1.15 -9.22
CA ILE A 264 16.80 0.48 -8.59
C ILE A 264 16.39 -0.65 -7.64
N VAL A 265 15.26 -0.53 -6.94
CA VAL A 265 14.73 -1.57 -6.04
C VAL A 265 14.19 -2.75 -6.85
N ILE A 266 13.51 -2.45 -7.97
CA ILE A 266 12.97 -3.47 -8.86
C ILE A 266 14.11 -4.24 -9.55
N ASP A 267 15.16 -3.54 -9.97
CA ASP A 267 16.34 -4.13 -10.60
C ASP A 267 17.10 -5.04 -9.63
N GLU A 268 17.34 -4.59 -8.39
CA GLU A 268 17.97 -5.42 -7.35
C GLU A 268 17.16 -6.69 -7.06
N TYR A 269 15.84 -6.57 -6.88
CA TYR A 269 14.98 -7.74 -6.66
C TYR A 269 14.99 -8.69 -7.88
N THR A 270 14.97 -8.15 -9.09
CA THR A 270 14.97 -8.96 -10.32
C THR A 270 16.26 -9.78 -10.46
N ASN A 271 17.40 -9.21 -10.07
CA ASN A 271 18.70 -9.86 -10.18
C ASN A 271 19.00 -10.83 -9.03
N ARG A 272 18.63 -10.48 -7.80
CA ARG A 272 19.06 -11.20 -6.58
C ARG A 272 17.93 -11.91 -5.83
N LYS A 273 16.67 -11.58 -6.12
CA LYS A 273 15.46 -12.20 -5.55
C LYS A 273 15.52 -12.28 -4.01
N ALA A 274 15.46 -13.50 -3.46
CA ALA A 274 15.43 -13.74 -2.02
C ALA A 274 16.69 -13.22 -1.29
N GLU A 275 17.85 -13.25 -1.93
CA GLU A 275 19.09 -12.74 -1.33
C GLU A 275 18.97 -11.24 -1.01
N PHE A 276 18.41 -10.45 -1.94
CA PHE A 276 18.13 -9.03 -1.73
C PHE A 276 17.11 -8.81 -0.60
N VAL A 277 16.04 -9.61 -0.56
CA VAL A 277 15.05 -9.51 0.53
C VAL A 277 15.69 -9.81 1.88
N ILE A 278 16.51 -10.86 1.99
CA ILE A 278 17.22 -11.21 3.22
C ILE A 278 18.15 -10.08 3.67
N GLU A 279 18.87 -9.45 2.74
CA GLU A 279 19.72 -8.29 3.05
C GLU A 279 18.90 -7.10 3.59
N VAL A 280 17.76 -6.79 2.95
CA VAL A 280 16.83 -5.75 3.38
C VAL A 280 16.25 -6.04 4.78
N MET A 281 15.92 -7.30 5.07
CA MET A 281 15.43 -7.72 6.39
C MET A 281 16.48 -7.51 7.48
N ASN A 282 17.74 -7.85 7.18
CA ASN A 282 18.83 -7.77 8.14
C ASN A 282 19.41 -6.35 8.29
N SER A 283 19.13 -5.43 7.36
CA SER A 283 19.74 -4.10 7.31
C SER A 283 18.72 -2.97 7.20
N PRO A 284 18.32 -2.34 8.32
CA PRO A 284 17.31 -1.27 8.33
C PRO A 284 17.63 -0.06 7.45
N SER A 285 18.92 0.26 7.26
CA SER A 285 19.38 1.42 6.47
C SER A 285 19.66 1.09 5.00
N TYR A 286 19.56 -0.17 4.59
CA TYR A 286 20.04 -0.60 3.28
C TYR A 286 19.21 0.00 2.14
N LEU A 287 17.88 -0.01 2.27
CA LEU A 287 16.99 0.57 1.25
C LEU A 287 17.22 2.06 1.04
N GLU A 288 17.46 2.83 2.11
CA GLU A 288 17.69 4.28 2.02
C GLU A 288 19.01 4.60 1.31
N LYS A 289 20.06 3.82 1.60
CA LYS A 289 21.35 3.91 0.92
C LYS A 289 21.25 3.51 -0.55
N LEU A 290 20.54 2.43 -0.83
CA LEU A 290 20.34 1.92 -2.19
C LEU A 290 19.64 2.97 -3.06
N THR A 291 18.59 3.61 -2.55
CA THR A 291 17.85 4.62 -3.33
C THR A 291 18.48 6.01 -3.28
N GLY A 292 19.53 6.21 -2.48
CA GLY A 292 20.14 7.52 -2.22
C GLY A 292 19.18 8.50 -1.53
N LEU A 293 18.21 7.97 -0.76
CA LEU A 293 17.28 8.74 0.05
C LEU A 293 17.98 9.33 1.27
N ASP A 294 18.95 8.61 1.84
CA ASP A 294 19.83 9.06 2.92
C ASP A 294 20.58 10.36 2.54
N GLN A 295 21.15 10.40 1.33
CA GLN A 295 21.85 11.56 0.79
C GLN A 295 20.90 12.74 0.57
N LEU A 296 19.66 12.48 0.13
CA LEU A 296 18.66 13.52 -0.06
C LEU A 296 18.24 14.12 1.29
N GLN A 297 17.98 13.30 2.30
CA GLN A 297 17.66 13.76 3.66
C GLN A 297 18.81 14.59 4.23
N ALA A 298 20.05 14.10 4.15
CA ALA A 298 21.23 14.83 4.60
C ALA A 298 21.40 16.18 3.84
N SER A 299 21.06 16.24 2.55
CA SER A 299 21.12 17.50 1.80
C SER A 299 20.10 18.53 2.27
N ILE A 300 18.92 18.10 2.73
CA ILE A 300 17.87 18.97 3.27
C ILE A 300 18.25 19.45 4.66
N ASP A 301 18.77 18.57 5.52
CA ASP A 301 19.21 18.92 6.88
C ASP A 301 20.36 19.93 6.88
N ASN A 302 21.21 19.90 5.85
CA ASN A 302 22.29 20.88 5.66
C ASN A 302 21.80 22.25 5.15
N VAL A 303 20.55 22.36 4.69
CA VAL A 303 19.92 23.65 4.39
C VAL A 303 19.36 24.20 5.69
N HIS A 304 20.22 24.83 6.49
CA HIS A 304 19.77 25.73 7.55
C HIS A 304 19.04 26.91 6.91
N ILE A 305 17.71 26.89 6.98
CA ILE A 305 16.89 28.07 6.74
C ILE A 305 17.14 29.01 7.91
N GLU A 306 18.09 29.94 7.76
CA GLU A 306 18.17 31.11 8.61
C GLU A 306 16.88 31.92 8.39
N PHE A 307 15.92 31.76 9.30
CA PHE A 307 14.86 32.73 9.44
C PHE A 307 15.52 34.00 9.97
N SER A 308 15.78 34.97 9.09
CA SER A 308 16.07 36.32 9.51
C SER A 308 14.82 36.86 10.20
N ASP A 309 14.85 36.93 11.53
CA ASP A 309 13.92 37.72 12.31
C ASP A 309 14.12 39.19 11.93
N ASP A 310 13.45 39.66 10.88
CA ASP A 310 13.26 41.08 10.60
C ASP A 310 12.22 41.62 11.60
N SER A 311 12.61 41.65 12.87
CA SER A 311 11.97 42.47 13.88
C SER A 311 12.53 43.90 13.81
N ASP A 312 12.21 44.62 12.75
CA ASP A 312 12.40 46.07 12.72
C ASP A 312 11.08 46.78 12.98
N SER A 313 11.02 47.28 14.21
CA SER A 313 10.09 48.26 14.73
C SER A 313 9.84 49.43 13.76
N VAL A 314 8.57 49.73 13.49
CA VAL A 314 8.12 51.12 13.33
C VAL A 314 6.85 51.32 14.18
N MET A 315 7.03 51.85 15.38
CA MET A 315 6.02 52.73 15.96
C MET A 315 5.96 54.00 15.11
N SER A 316 4.78 54.40 14.64
CA SER A 316 4.32 55.79 14.71
C SER A 316 2.89 55.96 14.17
N LEU A 317 2.05 56.46 15.08
CA LEU A 317 0.74 57.12 14.96
C LEU A 317 -0.49 56.27 14.62
#